data_AF-A0AAD5GMP6-F1
#
_entry.id   AF-A0AAD5GMP6-F1
#
_cell.length_a   1.000
_cell.length_b   1.000
_cell.length_c   1.000
_cell.angle_alpha   90.00
_cell.angle_beta   90.00
_cell.angle_gamma   90.00
#
_symmetry.space_group_name_H-M   'P 1'
#
loop_
_entity.id
_entity.type
_entity.pdbx_description
1 polymer ?
#
loop_
_entity_poly.entity_id
_entity_poly.type
_entity_poly.pdbx_seq_one_letter_code
_entity_poly.pdbx_strand_id
1 'polypeptide(L)'
;MSYSYSHPFSHNASCSMTRNSTENYEVWNGGEGTNGSVHSRFRPVGDGGVALVQGNRSNSENNLSFFPSELPARMKVDTQSFDSRGRGSENTKGLESLDFGRSRKVSRPERILREIVSESVQTMALIIHELPEETFESTKEYLKKLITVQEKRDELVGLQLRLERRSDLTSETLSKANRNQVLLLVSIRMGLESYLSVQNRMPTNELIEVFLYERCKNVNCKRLLPVDDCDCKICSTKKGFCSECMCPVCLNFDFASNTCSWIGCDVCSHWCHAACSIQKNLIKPGQSLKRPAGTTEMLFNCLCCGHASEMFGFIKDVFQSCAVQWGLETLIKELDCVRKIFRGSADFKGQKLHVMAGELITKLQSKEMSPSDVCVTILQFFNTIDTHGSSEFPISTIKVPGSPSKSHHPNQTSLYNTGSSSGMMNTNKMIIEDEWSVKSTKKDAFDSVESLVRIKEAEARMFQNKADEARREAEGYKRMIRLKIEKLDEEYTERISKFNLHETEEQRKKKAEELKVSEDDHCEYYKMKIRMQAEIAGLLERMEKTKQQWV
;
A
#
# COMPACT_ATOMS: atom_id res chain seq x y z
N MET A 1 19.38 49.60 -25.85
CA MET A 1 19.69 48.94 -24.56
C MET A 1 19.21 47.50 -24.65
N SER A 2 20.00 46.57 -24.12
CA SER A 2 20.14 45.19 -24.57
C SER A 2 19.65 44.15 -23.53
N TYR A 3 19.39 42.92 -24.02
CA TYR A 3 19.33 41.59 -23.34
C TYR A 3 18.03 41.19 -22.59
N SER A 4 17.53 39.93 -22.51
CA SER A 4 17.82 38.61 -23.15
C SER A 4 16.80 37.50 -22.73
N TYR A 5 16.36 36.68 -23.72
CA TYR A 5 16.04 35.22 -23.82
C TYR A 5 15.41 34.32 -22.72
N SER A 6 14.45 33.45 -23.13
CA SER A 6 14.64 31.97 -23.24
C SER A 6 13.45 31.20 -23.91
N HIS A 7 13.78 30.13 -24.67
CA HIS A 7 12.94 29.25 -25.52
C HIS A 7 12.09 28.18 -24.78
N PRO A 8 11.00 27.66 -25.39
CA PRO A 8 10.41 26.36 -25.03
C PRO A 8 10.81 25.22 -25.99
N PHE A 9 11.17 24.08 -25.39
CA PHE A 9 11.49 22.80 -26.05
C PHE A 9 10.22 21.97 -26.32
N SER A 10 10.18 21.35 -27.50
CA SER A 10 9.16 20.41 -27.99
C SER A 10 9.41 18.98 -27.49
N HIS A 11 8.34 18.25 -27.12
CA HIS A 11 8.36 16.78 -27.07
C HIS A 11 7.40 16.19 -28.09
N ASN A 12 7.94 15.26 -28.88
CA ASN A 12 7.27 14.43 -29.87
C ASN A 12 6.66 13.20 -29.16
N ALA A 13 5.47 12.78 -29.59
CA ALA A 13 4.75 11.62 -29.07
C ALA A 13 4.79 10.50 -30.12
N SER A 14 5.31 9.33 -29.73
CA SER A 14 5.32 8.14 -30.60
C SER A 14 4.91 6.89 -29.83
N CYS A 15 3.85 6.25 -30.35
CA CYS A 15 3.55 4.81 -30.31
C CYS A 15 3.19 4.16 -28.95
N SER A 16 2.33 3.14 -28.85
CA SER A 16 1.38 2.48 -29.77
C SER A 16 0.70 1.34 -29.00
N MET A 17 -0.57 1.06 -29.29
CA MET A 17 -1.27 -0.17 -28.90
C MET A 17 -0.60 -1.41 -29.50
N THR A 18 -0.46 -2.50 -28.72
CA THR A 18 -0.73 -3.89 -29.19
C THR A 18 -0.89 -4.90 -28.04
N ARG A 19 -2.06 -5.54 -28.01
CA ARG A 19 -2.38 -6.99 -27.90
C ARG A 19 -1.94 -7.83 -26.69
N ASN A 20 -2.99 -8.38 -26.04
CA ASN A 20 -3.24 -9.78 -25.64
C ASN A 20 -2.05 -10.73 -25.42
N SER A 21 -1.99 -11.33 -24.23
CA SER A 21 -1.62 -12.74 -24.07
C SER A 21 -2.27 -13.34 -22.83
N THR A 22 -3.05 -14.39 -23.08
CA THR A 22 -3.72 -15.29 -22.14
C THR A 22 -2.80 -16.42 -21.70
N GLU A 23 -3.03 -16.89 -20.47
CA GLU A 23 -2.84 -18.26 -19.95
C GLU A 23 -1.42 -18.80 -19.74
N ASN A 24 -1.09 -19.04 -18.46
CA ASN A 24 -0.65 -20.36 -18.02
C ASN A 24 -0.94 -20.53 -16.52
N TYR A 25 -1.76 -21.54 -16.22
CA TYR A 25 -2.08 -22.00 -14.87
C TYR A 25 -1.18 -23.20 -14.54
N GLU A 26 -0.48 -23.15 -13.41
CA GLU A 26 -0.15 -24.34 -12.63
C GLU A 26 -0.30 -24.04 -11.13
N VAL A 27 -1.24 -24.76 -10.53
CA VAL A 27 -1.56 -24.86 -9.10
C VAL A 27 -0.70 -25.97 -8.52
N TRP A 28 -0.06 -25.80 -7.34
CA TRP A 28 -0.04 -26.81 -6.26
C TRP A 28 0.44 -26.23 -4.92
N ASN A 29 -0.12 -26.80 -3.87
CA ASN A 29 -0.32 -26.27 -2.51
C ASN A 29 0.88 -26.37 -1.56
N GLY A 30 0.90 -25.46 -0.56
CA GLY A 30 1.61 -25.66 0.70
C GLY A 30 1.64 -24.43 1.64
N GLY A 31 0.73 -24.39 2.62
CA GLY A 31 1.02 -23.92 4.00
C GLY A 31 0.82 -22.45 4.39
N GLU A 32 -0.27 -22.22 5.14
CA GLU A 32 -0.44 -21.29 6.29
C GLU A 32 -0.48 -19.76 6.10
N GLY A 33 -1.66 -19.18 6.43
CA GLY A 33 -1.84 -17.75 6.69
C GLY A 33 -3.23 -17.24 6.28
N THR A 34 -4.26 -17.49 7.09
CA THR A 34 -5.63 -17.01 6.83
C THR A 34 -5.81 -15.58 7.36
N ASN A 35 -5.99 -14.62 6.45
CA ASN A 35 -6.66 -13.36 6.71
C ASN A 35 -7.42 -12.95 5.45
N GLY A 36 -8.70 -13.37 5.42
CA GLY A 36 -9.66 -12.98 4.40
C GLY A 36 -9.87 -11.47 4.43
N SER A 37 -9.61 -10.85 3.29
CA SER A 37 -10.00 -9.48 2.98
C SER A 37 -11.52 -9.35 3.09
N VAL A 38 -11.98 -8.66 4.14
CA VAL A 38 -13.31 -8.06 4.16
C VAL A 38 -13.18 -6.79 3.33
N HIS A 39 -13.28 -6.90 2.01
CA HIS A 39 -13.77 -5.89 1.05
C HIS A 39 -13.74 -6.53 -0.36
N SER A 40 -14.54 -7.58 -0.55
CA SER A 40 -14.81 -8.19 -1.87
C SER A 40 -16.15 -8.95 -1.87
N ARG A 41 -17.22 -8.22 -2.17
CA ARG A 41 -18.54 -8.73 -2.59
C ARG A 41 -19.17 -7.56 -3.36
N PHE A 42 -19.33 -7.54 -4.69
CA PHE A 42 -19.56 -8.59 -5.68
C PHE A 42 -19.16 -8.11 -7.10
N ARG A 43 -18.63 -9.02 -7.93
CA ARG A 43 -19.01 -9.19 -9.36
C ARG A 43 -19.11 -10.69 -9.68
N PRO A 44 -20.00 -11.13 -10.59
CA PRO A 44 -20.33 -12.54 -10.79
C PRO A 44 -19.42 -13.21 -11.83
N VAL A 45 -18.96 -14.43 -11.52
CA VAL A 45 -18.37 -15.38 -12.48
C VAL A 45 -19.52 -16.12 -13.17
N GLY A 46 -19.54 -16.06 -14.50
CA GLY A 46 -20.50 -16.76 -15.35
C GLY A 46 -20.19 -18.25 -15.43
N ASP A 47 -21.24 -19.06 -15.34
CA ASP A 47 -21.22 -20.52 -15.48
C ASP A 47 -21.41 -20.88 -16.96
N GLY A 48 -20.46 -21.61 -17.54
CA GLY A 48 -20.36 -21.86 -18.97
C GLY A 48 -20.24 -23.34 -19.30
N GLY A 49 -21.40 -23.92 -19.61
CA GLY A 49 -21.68 -25.21 -20.24
C GLY A 49 -20.55 -25.96 -20.96
N VAL A 50 -20.50 -27.24 -20.63
CA VAL A 50 -19.79 -28.34 -21.30
C VAL A 50 -20.24 -28.46 -22.77
N ALA A 51 -19.30 -28.42 -23.71
CA ALA A 51 -19.49 -28.93 -25.07
C ALA A 51 -18.20 -29.61 -25.55
N LEU A 52 -18.35 -30.89 -25.87
CA LEU A 52 -17.36 -31.87 -26.28
C LEU A 52 -17.13 -31.76 -27.79
N VAL A 53 -15.90 -31.50 -28.26
CA VAL A 53 -15.48 -31.83 -29.63
C VAL A 53 -14.04 -32.34 -29.63
N GLN A 54 -13.91 -33.62 -29.99
CA GLN A 54 -12.68 -34.32 -30.32
C GLN A 54 -12.01 -33.74 -31.57
N GLY A 55 -10.67 -33.79 -31.60
CA GLY A 55 -9.95 -33.85 -32.87
C GLY A 55 -8.51 -33.36 -32.79
N ASN A 56 -7.59 -34.23 -32.37
CA ASN A 56 -6.22 -34.15 -32.86
C ASN A 56 -5.75 -35.54 -33.26
N ARG A 57 -5.28 -35.65 -34.51
CA ARG A 57 -4.54 -36.79 -35.04
C ARG A 57 -3.24 -36.29 -35.66
N SER A 58 -2.15 -36.88 -35.14
CA SER A 58 -0.98 -37.41 -35.87
C SER A 58 0.10 -36.49 -36.46
N ASN A 59 1.29 -36.61 -35.84
CA ASN A 59 2.55 -37.16 -36.37
C ASN A 59 3.59 -36.35 -37.19
N SER A 60 4.83 -36.78 -36.92
CA SER A 60 6.12 -36.77 -37.66
C SER A 60 6.89 -35.45 -37.71
N GLU A 61 8.05 -35.36 -37.06
CA GLU A 61 9.38 -35.88 -37.44
C GLU A 61 10.01 -35.12 -38.62
N ASN A 62 11.18 -34.50 -38.38
CA ASN A 62 12.40 -34.72 -39.16
C ASN A 62 13.61 -33.96 -38.56
N ASN A 63 14.65 -34.74 -38.23
CA ASN A 63 16.02 -34.28 -37.99
C ASN A 63 16.66 -33.80 -39.29
N LEU A 64 17.59 -32.84 -39.23
CA LEU A 64 18.79 -32.80 -40.10
C LEU A 64 19.88 -31.92 -39.45
N SER A 65 21.05 -32.53 -39.26
CA SER A 65 22.31 -32.00 -38.75
C SER A 65 23.14 -31.35 -39.86
N PHE A 66 24.01 -30.38 -39.53
CA PHE A 66 25.27 -30.14 -40.27
C PHE A 66 26.23 -29.23 -39.48
N PHE A 67 27.41 -29.74 -39.14
CA PHE A 67 28.62 -28.97 -38.77
C PHE A 67 29.72 -29.32 -39.79
N PRO A 68 30.72 -28.45 -39.97
CA PRO A 68 32.09 -28.95 -39.80
C PRO A 68 33.05 -27.98 -39.07
N SER A 69 34.04 -28.61 -38.43
CA SER A 69 35.17 -28.06 -37.67
C SER A 69 36.33 -27.62 -38.57
N GLU A 70 37.25 -26.77 -38.08
CA GLU A 70 38.71 -26.98 -38.18
C GLU A 70 39.52 -25.93 -37.38
N LEU A 71 40.53 -26.41 -36.63
CA LEU A 71 41.62 -25.69 -35.93
C LEU A 71 42.96 -26.12 -36.57
N PRO A 72 44.02 -25.31 -36.44
CA PRO A 72 45.30 -25.82 -35.89
C PRO A 72 46.03 -24.75 -35.01
N ALA A 73 47.03 -24.98 -34.15
CA ALA A 73 47.78 -26.13 -33.65
C ALA A 73 48.50 -25.72 -32.33
N ARG A 74 48.89 -26.74 -31.53
CA ARG A 74 49.73 -26.67 -30.32
C ARG A 74 51.22 -26.52 -30.62
N MET A 75 51.98 -25.94 -29.68
CA MET A 75 53.34 -26.38 -29.33
C MET A 75 53.44 -26.60 -27.80
N LYS A 76 54.31 -27.53 -27.38
CA LYS A 76 54.40 -28.15 -26.05
C LYS A 76 55.89 -28.25 -25.65
N VAL A 77 56.18 -28.50 -24.35
CA VAL A 77 57.45 -28.95 -23.71
C VAL A 77 58.36 -27.80 -23.19
N ASP A 78 58.92 -27.72 -21.97
CA ASP A 78 58.88 -28.50 -20.71
C ASP A 78 59.34 -27.65 -19.48
N THR A 79 58.82 -28.02 -18.31
CA THR A 79 59.33 -28.08 -16.91
C THR A 79 60.59 -27.28 -16.44
N GLN A 80 60.43 -26.46 -15.38
CA GLN A 80 61.32 -26.27 -14.18
C GLN A 80 60.71 -25.18 -13.25
N SER A 81 60.28 -25.47 -12.01
CA SER A 81 61.03 -25.45 -10.73
C SER A 81 61.09 -24.07 -10.01
N PHE A 82 60.40 -23.99 -8.86
CA PHE A 82 60.73 -23.30 -7.59
C PHE A 82 61.11 -21.78 -7.54
N ASP A 83 60.23 -21.02 -6.87
CA ASP A 83 60.48 -20.06 -5.77
C ASP A 83 60.98 -18.61 -5.98
N SER A 84 60.23 -17.72 -5.32
CA SER A 84 60.66 -16.55 -4.53
C SER A 84 61.28 -15.27 -5.14
N ARG A 85 60.64 -14.14 -4.75
CA ARG A 85 61.14 -12.76 -4.51
C ARG A 85 61.26 -11.78 -5.68
N GLY A 86 60.34 -10.80 -5.67
CA GLY A 86 60.69 -9.42 -5.32
C GLY A 86 60.93 -8.40 -6.45
N ARG A 87 60.34 -7.21 -6.24
CA ARG A 87 60.47 -5.92 -6.97
C ARG A 87 59.77 -5.91 -8.34
N GLY A 88 58.99 -4.91 -8.72
CA GLY A 88 58.91 -3.52 -8.28
C GLY A 88 58.90 -2.68 -9.55
N SER A 89 57.74 -2.12 -9.91
CA SER A 89 57.61 -1.15 -11.01
C SER A 89 56.29 -0.40 -10.84
N GLU A 90 56.30 0.60 -9.96
CA GLU A 90 55.40 1.74 -10.07
C GLU A 90 55.83 2.58 -11.27
N ASN A 91 54.88 2.90 -12.17
CA ASN A 91 54.60 4.29 -12.59
C ASN A 91 53.66 4.32 -13.79
N THR A 92 52.44 4.80 -13.55
CA THR A 92 51.81 5.87 -14.35
C THR A 92 50.70 6.48 -13.51
N LYS A 93 51.08 7.52 -12.75
CA LYS A 93 50.16 8.46 -12.11
C LYS A 93 49.50 9.35 -13.16
N GLY A 94 48.27 9.77 -12.89
CA GLY A 94 47.73 10.99 -13.49
C GLY A 94 46.24 11.22 -13.33
N LEU A 95 45.71 11.34 -12.10
CA LEU A 95 45.00 12.54 -11.60
C LEU A 95 44.44 12.30 -10.17
N GLU A 96 45.18 12.77 -9.17
CA GLU A 96 44.79 13.02 -7.77
C GLU A 96 44.36 14.51 -7.66
N SER A 97 43.60 15.07 -6.71
CA SER A 97 43.12 14.69 -5.37
C SER A 97 42.23 15.83 -4.82
N LEU A 98 41.37 15.50 -3.85
CA LEU A 98 41.01 16.20 -2.58
C LEU A 98 39.88 15.34 -1.96
N ASP A 99 39.98 14.64 -0.82
CA ASP A 99 40.53 15.00 0.48
C ASP A 99 40.78 13.73 1.37
N PHE A 100 41.49 13.95 2.49
CA PHE A 100 42.12 13.05 3.48
C PHE A 100 41.41 11.75 3.94
N GLY A 101 42.16 10.64 3.91
CA GLY A 101 41.95 9.42 4.70
C GLY A 101 42.79 8.25 4.15
N ARG A 102 43.44 7.45 5.01
CA ARG A 102 44.24 6.27 4.61
C ARG A 102 43.59 5.53 3.43
N SER A 103 44.34 5.23 2.37
CA SER A 103 43.89 4.39 1.25
C SER A 103 43.55 2.99 1.76
N ARG A 104 42.34 2.84 2.30
CA ARG A 104 41.72 1.57 2.66
C ARG A 104 41.71 0.76 1.36
N LYS A 105 42.32 -0.42 1.36
CA LYS A 105 42.20 -1.34 0.22
C LYS A 105 40.72 -1.62 0.03
N VAL A 106 40.15 -1.08 -1.05
CA VAL A 106 38.76 -1.26 -1.43
C VAL A 106 38.55 -2.73 -1.73
N SER A 107 37.60 -3.36 -1.05
CA SER A 107 37.28 -4.76 -1.29
C SER A 107 36.67 -4.94 -2.69
N ARG A 108 36.79 -6.13 -3.29
CA ARG A 108 36.17 -6.40 -4.61
C ARG A 108 34.65 -6.10 -4.62
N PRO A 109 33.85 -6.54 -3.62
CA PRO A 109 32.46 -6.13 -3.48
C PRO A 109 32.23 -4.61 -3.47
N GLU A 110 33.02 -3.89 -2.67
CA GLU A 110 32.91 -2.42 -2.58
C GLU A 110 33.24 -1.74 -3.91
N ARG A 111 34.25 -2.24 -4.63
CA ARG A 111 34.64 -1.74 -5.95
C ARG A 111 33.50 -1.89 -6.96
N ILE A 112 32.86 -3.07 -7.01
CA ILE A 112 31.73 -3.33 -7.92
C ILE A 112 30.57 -2.37 -7.64
N LEU A 113 30.24 -2.11 -6.37
CA LEU A 113 29.19 -1.14 -6.01
C LEU A 113 29.55 0.31 -6.38
N ARG A 114 30.83 0.67 -6.34
CA ARG A 114 31.28 2.01 -6.78
C ARG A 114 31.24 2.15 -8.30
N GLU A 115 31.61 1.10 -9.02
CA GLU A 115 31.56 1.03 -10.48
C GLU A 115 30.11 1.05 -10.98
N ILE A 116 29.20 0.27 -10.37
CA ILE A 116 27.81 0.20 -10.85
C ILE A 116 27.06 1.53 -10.79
N VAL A 117 27.40 2.42 -9.85
CA VAL A 117 26.78 3.75 -9.74
C VAL A 117 27.49 4.84 -10.56
N SER A 118 28.51 4.49 -11.34
CA SER A 118 29.34 5.47 -12.08
C SER A 118 29.60 5.12 -13.54
N GLU A 119 29.82 3.84 -13.82
CA GLU A 119 30.14 3.34 -15.15
C GLU A 119 28.87 3.18 -16.00
N SER A 120 29.03 3.24 -17.33
CA SER A 120 27.91 3.07 -18.27
C SER A 120 27.18 1.75 -18.08
N VAL A 121 25.90 1.70 -18.48
CA VAL A 121 25.10 0.47 -18.40
C VAL A 121 25.79 -0.68 -19.14
N GLN A 122 26.38 -0.40 -20.31
CA GLN A 122 27.06 -1.39 -21.16
C GLN A 122 28.34 -1.91 -20.51
N THR A 123 29.18 -1.03 -19.95
CA THR A 123 30.40 -1.42 -19.25
C THR A 123 30.08 -2.36 -18.08
N MET A 124 29.07 -2.02 -17.30
CA MET A 124 28.68 -2.83 -16.15
C MET A 124 28.01 -4.16 -16.54
N ALA A 125 27.31 -4.21 -17.67
CA ALA A 125 26.77 -5.47 -18.19
C ALA A 125 27.90 -6.48 -18.49
N LEU A 126 29.03 -6.02 -19.05
CA LEU A 126 30.20 -6.86 -19.29
C LEU A 126 30.84 -7.33 -17.96
N ILE A 127 31.07 -6.40 -17.03
CA ILE A 127 31.67 -6.70 -15.72
C ILE A 127 30.82 -7.71 -14.94
N ILE A 128 29.49 -7.55 -14.95
CA ILE A 128 28.57 -8.43 -14.21
C ILE A 128 28.42 -9.78 -14.91
N HIS A 129 28.45 -9.83 -16.24
CA HIS A 129 28.41 -11.08 -16.99
C HIS A 129 29.63 -11.97 -16.73
N GLU A 130 30.82 -11.37 -16.57
CA GLU A 130 32.06 -12.09 -16.26
C GLU A 130 32.24 -12.38 -14.75
N LEU A 131 31.29 -11.95 -13.91
CA LEU A 131 31.41 -12.06 -12.47
C LEU A 131 31.05 -13.48 -11.99
N PRO A 132 31.90 -14.15 -11.19
CA PRO A 132 31.53 -15.42 -10.57
C PRO A 132 30.35 -15.23 -9.60
N GLU A 133 29.44 -16.21 -9.55
CA GLU A 133 28.24 -16.16 -8.69
C GLU A 133 28.59 -15.89 -7.21
N GLU A 134 29.66 -16.50 -6.69
CA GLU A 134 30.14 -16.25 -5.33
C GLU A 134 30.57 -14.79 -5.10
N THR A 135 31.16 -14.15 -6.11
CA THR A 135 31.51 -12.73 -6.04
C THR A 135 30.26 -11.86 -6.09
N PHE A 136 29.24 -12.27 -6.85
CA PHE A 136 27.97 -11.55 -6.89
C PHE A 136 27.22 -11.63 -5.56
N GLU A 137 27.14 -12.83 -4.97
CA GLU A 137 26.55 -13.04 -3.65
C GLU A 137 27.27 -12.25 -2.56
N SER A 138 28.61 -12.27 -2.54
CA SER A 138 29.38 -11.45 -1.60
C SER A 138 29.20 -9.93 -1.82
N THR A 139 28.90 -9.51 -3.05
CA THR A 139 28.54 -8.12 -3.36
C THR A 139 27.15 -7.76 -2.83
N LYS A 140 26.15 -8.64 -2.99
CA LYS A 140 24.83 -8.47 -2.38
C LYS A 140 24.90 -8.42 -0.85
N GLU A 141 25.68 -9.30 -0.24
CA GLU A 141 25.86 -9.33 1.21
C GLU A 141 26.60 -8.07 1.72
N TYR A 142 27.57 -7.56 0.97
CA TYR A 142 28.21 -6.28 1.30
C TYR A 142 27.21 -5.13 1.23
N LEU A 143 26.39 -5.05 0.18
CA LEU A 143 25.34 -4.03 0.05
C LEU A 143 24.30 -4.14 1.16
N LYS A 144 23.88 -5.36 1.52
CA LYS A 144 22.97 -5.59 2.64
C LYS A 144 23.53 -5.03 3.95
N LYS A 145 24.83 -5.18 4.19
CA LYS A 145 25.51 -4.55 5.34
C LYS A 145 25.50 -3.03 5.27
N LEU A 146 25.66 -2.43 4.08
CA LEU A 146 25.54 -0.97 3.93
C LEU A 146 24.13 -0.45 4.27
N ILE A 147 23.09 -1.24 3.98
CA ILE A 147 21.68 -0.88 4.22
C ILE A 147 21.31 -1.03 5.70
N THR A 148 21.75 -2.12 6.34
CA THR A 148 21.31 -2.52 7.68
C THR A 148 22.16 -1.93 8.81
N VAL A 149 23.47 -1.74 8.58
CA VAL A 149 24.42 -1.27 9.61
C VAL A 149 24.42 0.25 9.66
N GLN A 150 24.07 0.80 10.82
CA GLN A 150 23.93 2.24 11.04
C GLN A 150 25.19 3.03 10.68
N GLU A 151 26.36 2.52 11.06
CA GLU A 151 27.67 3.15 10.88
C GLU A 151 28.08 3.25 9.40
N LYS A 152 27.42 2.50 8.52
CA LYS A 152 27.71 2.47 7.08
C LYS A 152 26.70 3.25 6.24
N ARG A 153 25.73 3.93 6.88
CA ARG A 153 24.72 4.72 6.15
C ARG A 153 25.34 5.80 5.27
N ASP A 154 26.41 6.43 5.71
CA ASP A 154 27.09 7.47 4.92
C ASP A 154 27.70 6.88 3.63
N GLU A 155 28.21 5.65 3.67
CA GLU A 155 28.68 4.94 2.48
C GLU A 155 27.53 4.68 1.49
N LEU A 156 26.37 4.24 1.99
CA LEU A 156 25.17 4.03 1.16
C LEU A 156 24.66 5.33 0.54
N VAL A 157 24.55 6.40 1.33
CA VAL A 157 24.14 7.73 0.87
C VAL A 157 25.12 8.23 -0.21
N GLY A 158 26.42 8.00 -0.05
CA GLY A 158 27.41 8.30 -1.09
C GLY A 158 27.16 7.57 -2.41
N LEU A 159 26.74 6.31 -2.37
CA LEU A 159 26.34 5.57 -3.58
C LEU A 159 25.05 6.10 -4.20
N GLN A 160 24.04 6.42 -3.38
CA GLN A 160 22.77 6.99 -3.83
C GLN A 160 22.96 8.35 -4.51
N LEU A 161 23.75 9.24 -3.93
CA LEU A 161 24.06 10.55 -4.52
C LEU A 161 24.81 10.46 -5.85
N ARG A 162 25.68 9.46 -6.02
CA ARG A 162 26.34 9.19 -7.30
C ARG A 162 25.35 8.67 -8.33
N LEU A 163 24.49 7.76 -7.91
CA LEU A 163 23.46 7.17 -8.75
C LEU A 163 22.43 8.20 -9.23
N GLU A 164 22.04 9.16 -8.38
CA GLU A 164 21.14 10.26 -8.75
C GLU A 164 21.70 11.19 -9.83
N ARG A 165 23.03 11.31 -9.95
CA ARG A 165 23.69 12.13 -10.98
C ARG A 165 23.70 11.47 -12.36
N ARG A 166 23.33 10.19 -12.44
CA ARG A 166 23.31 9.44 -13.70
C ARG A 166 22.05 9.74 -14.50
N SER A 167 22.21 10.47 -15.60
CA SER A 167 21.14 10.75 -16.57
C SER A 167 20.95 9.64 -17.60
N ASP A 168 21.89 8.71 -17.73
CA ASP A 168 21.85 7.62 -18.71
C ASP A 168 20.91 6.48 -18.32
N LEU A 169 20.41 6.46 -17.08
CA LEU A 169 19.52 5.43 -16.54
C LEU A 169 18.05 5.74 -16.85
N THR A 170 17.61 5.34 -18.03
CA THR A 170 16.24 5.49 -18.55
C THR A 170 15.56 4.12 -18.65
N SER A 171 14.24 4.09 -18.86
CA SER A 171 13.53 2.83 -19.10
C SER A 171 14.10 2.04 -20.29
N GLU A 172 14.58 2.74 -21.33
CA GLU A 172 15.12 2.10 -22.53
C GLU A 172 16.53 1.51 -22.31
N THR A 173 17.38 2.20 -21.53
CA THR A 173 18.73 1.70 -21.24
C THR A 173 18.70 0.58 -20.21
N LEU A 174 17.83 0.68 -19.20
CA LEU A 174 17.68 -0.33 -18.17
C LEU A 174 17.01 -1.62 -18.69
N SER A 175 16.13 -1.54 -19.69
CA SER A 175 15.52 -2.74 -20.29
C SER A 175 16.54 -3.62 -21.04
N LYS A 176 17.65 -3.03 -21.49
CA LYS A 176 18.79 -3.71 -22.11
C LYS A 176 19.84 -4.17 -21.08
N ALA A 177 19.70 -3.77 -19.82
CA ALA A 177 20.64 -4.11 -18.75
C ALA A 177 20.43 -5.54 -18.25
N ASN A 178 21.51 -6.14 -17.70
CA ASN A 178 21.39 -7.44 -17.05
C ASN A 178 20.50 -7.31 -15.79
N ARG A 179 19.67 -8.32 -15.50
CA ARG A 179 18.80 -8.36 -14.31
C ARG A 179 19.57 -8.08 -13.01
N ASN A 180 20.74 -8.67 -12.82
CA ASN A 180 21.58 -8.50 -11.63
C ASN A 180 22.06 -7.05 -11.47
N GLN A 181 22.31 -6.36 -12.58
CA GLN A 181 22.64 -4.94 -12.60
C GLN A 181 21.47 -4.09 -12.12
N VAL A 182 20.27 -4.32 -12.68
CA VAL A 182 19.05 -3.61 -12.28
C VAL A 182 18.74 -3.87 -10.80
N LEU A 183 18.92 -5.11 -10.33
CA LEU A 183 18.70 -5.50 -8.93
C LEU A 183 19.58 -4.69 -7.97
N LEU A 184 20.88 -4.59 -8.24
CA LEU A 184 21.81 -3.83 -7.42
C LEU A 184 21.48 -2.32 -7.47
N LEU A 185 21.18 -1.77 -8.66
CA LEU A 185 20.79 -0.37 -8.83
C LEU A 185 19.53 -0.02 -8.03
N VAL A 186 18.50 -0.85 -8.11
CA VAL A 186 17.25 -0.70 -7.33
C VAL A 186 17.53 -0.78 -5.84
N SER A 187 18.31 -1.77 -5.41
CA SER A 187 18.65 -1.98 -3.99
C SER A 187 19.39 -0.77 -3.40
N ILE A 188 20.35 -0.20 -4.15
CA ILE A 188 21.06 1.02 -3.76
C ILE A 188 20.09 2.20 -3.73
N ARG A 189 19.35 2.45 -4.81
CA ARG A 189 18.45 3.61 -4.92
C ARG A 189 17.37 3.62 -3.85
N MET A 190 16.76 2.47 -3.57
CA MET A 190 15.69 2.36 -2.59
C MET A 190 16.21 2.20 -1.16
N GLY A 191 17.44 1.72 -0.99
CA GLY A 191 18.02 1.42 0.33
C GLY A 191 17.25 0.32 1.07
N LEU A 192 16.77 -0.70 0.34
CA LEU A 192 15.92 -1.75 0.89
C LEU A 192 16.55 -3.13 0.67
N GLU A 193 16.72 -3.89 1.75
CA GLU A 193 17.31 -5.23 1.70
C GLU A 193 16.39 -6.29 1.08
N SER A 194 15.09 -6.03 1.02
CA SER A 194 14.09 -6.94 0.45
C SER A 194 14.33 -7.26 -1.03
N TYR A 195 15.09 -6.41 -1.73
CA TYR A 195 15.54 -6.67 -3.10
C TYR A 195 16.70 -7.66 -3.19
N LEU A 196 17.52 -7.78 -2.15
CA LEU A 196 18.69 -8.65 -2.11
C LEU A 196 18.37 -10.06 -1.63
N SER A 197 17.14 -10.27 -1.13
CA SER A 197 16.64 -11.57 -0.68
C SER A 197 16.47 -12.55 -1.84
N VAL A 198 16.82 -13.82 -1.61
CA VAL A 198 16.65 -14.94 -2.56
C VAL A 198 15.17 -15.15 -2.91
N GLN A 199 14.25 -14.77 -2.02
CA GLN A 199 12.81 -14.88 -2.22
C GLN A 199 12.25 -13.82 -3.18
N ASN A 200 13.05 -12.84 -3.60
CA ASN A 200 12.58 -11.81 -4.52
C ASN A 200 12.36 -12.38 -5.95
N ARG A 201 11.09 -12.56 -6.31
CA ARG A 201 10.67 -13.01 -7.63
C ARG A 201 10.19 -11.89 -8.55
N MET A 202 10.47 -10.62 -8.25
CA MET A 202 9.96 -9.53 -9.07
C MET A 202 10.61 -9.54 -10.47
N PRO A 203 9.83 -9.51 -11.55
CA PRO A 203 10.32 -9.38 -12.92
C PRO A 203 11.21 -8.15 -13.15
N THR A 204 12.08 -8.19 -14.16
CA THR A 204 13.01 -7.08 -14.44
C THR A 204 12.29 -5.79 -14.82
N ASN A 205 11.17 -5.86 -15.54
CA ASN A 205 10.35 -4.68 -15.85
C ASN A 205 9.78 -4.03 -14.57
N GLU A 206 9.27 -4.82 -13.61
CA GLU A 206 8.79 -4.27 -12.33
C GLU A 206 9.93 -3.61 -11.53
N LEU A 207 11.15 -4.17 -11.58
CA LEU A 207 12.33 -3.55 -10.96
C LEU A 207 12.68 -2.21 -11.62
N ILE A 208 12.55 -2.09 -12.94
CA ILE A 208 12.77 -0.84 -13.67
C ILE A 208 11.71 0.20 -13.29
N GLU A 209 10.44 -0.18 -13.25
CA GLU A 209 9.34 0.72 -12.83
C GLU A 209 9.54 1.19 -11.39
N VAL A 210 9.99 0.31 -10.49
CA VAL A 210 10.39 0.69 -9.12
C VAL A 210 11.54 1.70 -9.16
N PHE A 211 12.59 1.44 -9.94
CA PHE A 211 13.74 2.34 -10.08
C PHE A 211 13.32 3.75 -10.51
N LEU A 212 12.34 3.83 -11.41
CA LEU A 212 11.80 5.07 -11.96
C LEU A 212 10.69 5.71 -11.10
N TYR A 213 10.37 5.13 -9.93
CA TYR A 213 9.30 5.57 -9.04
C TYR A 213 7.88 5.46 -9.62
N GLU A 214 7.69 4.61 -10.63
CA GLU A 214 6.40 4.31 -11.27
C GLU A 214 5.68 3.12 -10.62
N ARG A 215 6.39 2.34 -9.81
CA ARG A 215 5.85 1.25 -9.00
C ARG A 215 6.30 1.39 -7.54
N CYS A 216 5.43 0.94 -6.64
CA CYS A 216 5.70 0.92 -5.21
C CYS A 216 7.00 0.17 -4.89
N LYS A 217 7.90 0.83 -4.14
CA LYS A 217 9.18 0.26 -3.67
C LYS A 217 9.02 -0.86 -2.62
N ASN A 218 7.80 -1.26 -2.31
CA ASN A 218 7.51 -2.38 -1.44
C ASN A 218 7.24 -3.62 -2.29
N VAL A 219 8.13 -4.60 -2.19
CA VAL A 219 8.10 -5.85 -2.98
C VAL A 219 6.80 -6.65 -2.83
N ASN A 220 6.07 -6.45 -1.72
CA ASN A 220 4.79 -7.12 -1.46
C ASN A 220 3.58 -6.32 -1.98
N CYS A 221 3.70 -4.98 -2.08
CA CYS A 221 2.58 -4.12 -2.48
C CYS A 221 2.40 -4.08 -4.00
N LYS A 222 3.51 -3.89 -4.74
CA LYS A 222 3.58 -3.88 -6.21
C LYS A 222 2.59 -2.95 -6.93
N ARG A 223 1.89 -2.03 -6.27
CA ARG A 223 0.98 -1.08 -6.94
C ARG A 223 1.75 -0.15 -7.87
N LEU A 224 1.14 0.18 -9.01
CA LEU A 224 1.58 1.30 -9.85
C LEU A 224 1.33 2.62 -9.12
N LEU A 225 2.16 3.61 -9.41
CA LEU A 225 2.13 4.92 -8.76
C LEU A 225 1.83 6.03 -9.78
N PRO A 226 1.00 7.03 -9.42
CA PRO A 226 0.22 7.12 -8.19
C PRO A 226 -0.89 6.05 -8.11
N VAL A 227 -1.24 5.62 -6.90
CA VAL A 227 -2.35 4.66 -6.71
C VAL A 227 -3.67 5.37 -7.02
N ASP A 228 -4.55 4.70 -7.76
CA ASP A 228 -5.87 5.19 -8.18
C ASP A 228 -5.84 6.57 -8.86
N ASP A 229 -4.78 6.85 -9.62
CA ASP A 229 -4.56 8.11 -10.33
C ASP A 229 -4.66 9.36 -9.42
N CYS A 230 -4.26 9.21 -8.15
CA CYS A 230 -4.31 10.29 -7.19
C CYS A 230 -3.42 11.49 -7.60
N ASP A 231 -4.04 12.68 -7.64
CA ASP A 231 -3.44 13.94 -8.07
C ASP A 231 -2.89 14.80 -6.91
N CYS A 232 -2.92 14.29 -5.67
CA CYS A 232 -2.48 15.08 -4.53
C CYS A 232 -0.98 15.45 -4.63
N LYS A 233 -0.59 16.52 -3.93
CA LYS A 233 0.79 17.06 -3.97
C LYS A 233 1.84 16.01 -3.60
N ILE A 234 1.54 15.09 -2.69
CA ILE A 234 2.49 14.06 -2.25
C ILE A 234 2.65 12.97 -3.32
N CYS A 235 1.53 12.44 -3.83
CA CYS A 235 1.52 11.40 -4.87
C CYS A 235 2.14 11.88 -6.19
N SER A 236 1.90 13.14 -6.57
CA SER A 236 2.42 13.72 -7.82
C SER A 236 3.91 14.06 -7.80
N THR A 237 4.59 14.03 -6.65
CA THR A 237 6.03 14.38 -6.56
C THR A 237 6.96 13.39 -7.28
N LYS A 238 6.47 12.23 -7.76
CA LYS A 238 7.25 11.16 -8.40
C LYS A 238 8.45 10.68 -7.55
N LYS A 239 8.30 10.65 -6.23
CA LYS A 239 9.32 10.17 -5.28
C LYS A 239 9.05 8.74 -4.77
N GLY A 240 8.20 7.99 -5.46
CA GLY A 240 7.88 6.60 -5.13
C GLY A 240 7.01 6.45 -3.89
N PHE A 241 6.22 7.46 -3.55
CA PHE A 241 5.24 7.39 -2.46
C PHE A 241 4.03 6.55 -2.89
N CYS A 242 3.66 5.58 -2.06
CA CYS A 242 2.50 4.71 -2.26
C CYS A 242 1.46 4.99 -1.16
N SER A 243 0.30 5.55 -1.52
CA SER A 243 -0.78 5.83 -0.55
C SER A 243 -1.38 4.59 0.10
N GLU A 244 -1.23 3.42 -0.53
CA GLU A 244 -1.76 2.14 -0.04
C GLU A 244 -0.97 1.58 1.13
N CYS A 245 0.36 1.73 1.13
CA CYS A 245 1.21 1.03 2.08
C CYS A 245 2.30 1.90 2.70
N MET A 246 2.34 3.22 2.44
CA MET A 246 3.37 4.11 2.99
C MET A 246 2.76 5.26 3.79
N CYS A 247 3.40 5.59 4.89
CA CYS A 247 3.03 6.75 5.69
C CYS A 247 3.59 8.03 5.06
N PRO A 248 2.76 9.08 4.80
CA PRO A 248 3.22 10.32 4.17
C PRO A 248 4.18 11.13 5.05
N VAL A 249 4.29 10.81 6.35
CA VAL A 249 5.19 11.50 7.29
C VAL A 249 6.58 10.88 7.32
N CYS A 250 6.69 9.56 7.46
CA CYS A 250 7.99 8.88 7.62
C CYS A 250 8.43 8.10 6.38
N LEU A 251 7.56 7.94 5.37
CA LEU A 251 7.81 7.19 4.13
C LEU A 251 8.20 5.70 4.35
N ASN A 252 7.93 5.19 5.55
CA ASN A 252 8.03 3.77 5.88
C ASN A 252 6.74 3.04 5.54
N PHE A 253 6.86 1.73 5.37
CA PHE A 253 5.73 0.87 5.07
C PHE A 253 4.89 0.60 6.30
N ASP A 254 3.58 0.48 6.10
CA ASP A 254 2.69 -0.16 7.05
C ASP A 254 1.73 -1.09 6.30
N PHE A 255 1.39 -2.19 6.96
CA PHE A 255 0.40 -3.16 6.52
C PHE A 255 -0.60 -3.48 7.64
N ALA A 256 -0.60 -2.70 8.72
CA ALA A 256 -1.52 -2.80 9.83
C ALA A 256 -2.92 -2.37 9.36
N SER A 257 -3.56 -3.23 8.57
CA SER A 257 -5.00 -3.22 8.43
C SER A 257 -5.61 -3.65 9.76
N ASN A 258 -6.81 -3.16 10.07
CA ASN A 258 -7.57 -3.57 11.26
C ASN A 258 -6.95 -3.13 12.60
N THR A 259 -6.28 -1.97 12.63
CA THR A 259 -5.70 -1.39 13.85
C THR A 259 -6.06 0.09 13.99
N CYS A 260 -5.93 0.61 15.22
CA CYS A 260 -6.03 2.03 15.52
C CYS A 260 -4.72 2.77 15.20
N SER A 261 -3.62 2.04 15.00
CA SER A 261 -2.29 2.57 14.73
C SER A 261 -2.08 3.02 13.28
N TRP A 262 -2.98 2.66 12.37
CA TRP A 262 -2.98 3.07 10.96
C TRP A 262 -4.23 3.89 10.65
N ILE A 263 -4.11 5.22 10.62
CA ILE A 263 -5.24 6.15 10.56
C ILE A 263 -5.47 6.61 9.11
N GLY A 264 -6.68 6.43 8.61
CA GLY A 264 -7.08 6.83 7.25
C GLY A 264 -7.82 8.17 7.23
N CYS A 265 -7.60 8.95 6.17
CA CYS A 265 -8.47 10.06 5.84
C CYS A 265 -9.73 9.55 5.13
N ASP A 266 -10.90 9.94 5.62
CA ASP A 266 -12.22 9.59 5.09
C ASP A 266 -12.58 10.24 3.74
N VAL A 267 -11.77 11.21 3.26
CA VAL A 267 -11.97 11.85 1.95
C VAL A 267 -11.03 11.30 0.89
N CYS A 268 -9.74 11.22 1.17
CA CYS A 268 -8.74 10.89 0.16
C CYS A 268 -8.08 9.52 0.37
N SER A 269 -8.53 8.74 1.35
CA SER A 269 -8.03 7.40 1.66
C SER A 269 -6.51 7.30 1.84
N HIS A 270 -5.85 8.41 2.21
CA HIS A 270 -4.45 8.38 2.60
C HIS A 270 -4.32 7.98 4.06
N TRP A 271 -3.42 7.04 4.30
CA TRP A 271 -3.20 6.48 5.62
C TRP A 271 -1.90 6.97 6.25
N CYS A 272 -1.88 7.08 7.58
CA CYS A 272 -0.73 7.55 8.34
C CYS A 272 -0.60 6.79 9.65
N HIS A 273 0.64 6.54 10.08
CA HIS A 273 0.89 6.02 11.42
C HIS A 273 0.31 6.99 12.47
N ALA A 274 -0.43 6.47 13.43
CA ALA A 274 -0.91 7.24 14.57
C ALA A 274 0.25 7.93 15.31
N ALA A 275 1.35 7.21 15.53
CA ALA A 275 2.54 7.76 16.16
C ALA A 275 3.14 8.95 15.37
N CYS A 276 3.25 8.84 14.05
CA CYS A 276 3.73 9.93 13.20
C CYS A 276 2.79 11.13 13.23
N SER A 277 1.48 10.87 13.19
CA SER A 277 0.45 11.90 13.22
C SER A 277 0.45 12.67 14.54
N ILE A 278 0.63 11.97 15.67
CA ILE A 278 0.79 12.58 17.00
C ILE A 278 2.08 13.41 17.04
N GLN A 279 3.21 12.86 16.61
CA GLN A 279 4.51 13.55 16.63
C GLN A 279 4.50 14.84 15.78
N LYS A 280 3.75 14.84 14.67
CA LYS A 280 3.58 16.01 13.80
C LYS A 280 2.41 16.92 14.18
N ASN A 281 1.74 16.67 15.31
CA ASN A 281 0.56 17.42 15.74
C ASN A 281 -0.57 17.47 14.70
N LEU A 282 -0.71 16.41 13.90
CA LEU A 282 -1.81 16.24 12.94
C LEU A 282 -3.09 15.78 13.65
N ILE A 283 -2.96 15.06 14.76
CA ILE A 283 -4.07 14.73 15.65
C ILE A 283 -4.15 15.80 16.73
N LYS A 284 -5.25 16.54 16.77
CA LYS A 284 -5.46 17.62 17.74
C LYS A 284 -6.94 17.95 17.92
N PRO A 285 -7.33 18.56 19.05
CA PRO A 285 -8.67 19.11 19.21
C PRO A 285 -8.95 20.16 18.13
N GLY A 286 -10.13 20.10 17.52
CA GLY A 286 -10.62 21.06 16.55
C GLY A 286 -12.13 21.28 16.69
N GLN A 287 -12.68 22.23 15.94
CA GLN A 287 -14.11 22.50 15.95
C GLN A 287 -14.87 21.35 15.28
N SER A 288 -15.91 20.84 15.94
CA SER A 288 -16.78 19.83 15.33
C SER A 288 -17.56 20.43 14.17
N LEU A 289 -17.57 19.76 13.01
CA LEU A 289 -18.38 20.15 11.85
C LEU A 289 -19.86 19.73 11.99
N LYS A 290 -20.16 18.76 12.88
CA LYS A 290 -21.48 18.12 12.98
C LYS A 290 -22.33 18.65 14.14
N ARG A 291 -21.78 19.52 15.00
CA ARG A 291 -22.32 19.83 16.32
C ARG A 291 -22.33 21.34 16.60
N PRO A 292 -23.23 21.86 17.45
CA PRO A 292 -23.34 23.30 17.73
C PRO A 292 -22.02 23.99 18.02
N ALA A 293 -21.94 25.27 17.63
CA ALA A 293 -20.77 26.11 17.77
C ALA A 293 -20.21 26.07 19.21
N GLY A 294 -18.92 25.73 19.35
CA GLY A 294 -18.22 25.64 20.62
C GLY A 294 -17.87 24.21 21.07
N THR A 295 -18.40 23.17 20.43
CA THR A 295 -17.99 21.80 20.75
C THR A 295 -16.70 21.43 20.01
N THR A 296 -15.65 21.15 20.78
CA THR A 296 -14.39 20.63 20.26
C THR A 296 -14.46 19.11 20.12
N GLU A 297 -13.78 18.53 19.14
CA GLU A 297 -13.61 17.07 18.98
C GLU A 297 -12.16 16.77 18.58
N MET A 298 -11.70 15.54 18.82
CA MET A 298 -10.38 15.12 18.37
C MET A 298 -10.39 14.83 16.86
N LEU A 299 -9.57 15.54 16.10
CA LEU A 299 -9.52 15.44 14.64
C LEU A 299 -8.13 15.04 14.15
N PHE A 300 -8.08 14.25 13.07
CA PHE A 300 -6.88 13.99 12.28
C PHE A 300 -6.87 14.87 11.04
N ASN A 301 -5.86 15.73 10.93
CA ASN A 301 -5.66 16.60 9.77
C ASN A 301 -4.77 15.89 8.76
N CYS A 302 -5.36 15.49 7.63
CA CYS A 302 -4.65 14.79 6.58
C CYS A 302 -3.58 15.69 5.94
N LEU A 303 -2.34 15.20 5.89
CA LEU A 303 -1.23 15.92 5.24
C LEU A 303 -1.42 16.08 3.72
N CYS A 304 -2.20 15.19 3.09
CA CYS A 304 -2.35 15.13 1.64
C CYS A 304 -3.41 16.10 1.11
N CYS A 305 -4.62 16.10 1.70
CA CYS A 305 -5.73 16.94 1.25
C CYS A 305 -6.10 18.07 2.22
N GLY A 306 -5.52 18.10 3.43
CA GLY A 306 -5.84 19.09 4.46
C GLY A 306 -7.18 18.85 5.17
N HIS A 307 -7.93 17.82 4.80
CA HIS A 307 -9.20 17.47 5.43
C HIS A 307 -9.00 17.05 6.90
N ALA A 308 -9.97 17.40 7.74
CA ALA A 308 -9.97 17.07 9.16
C ALA A 308 -10.99 15.95 9.45
N SER A 309 -10.49 14.72 9.56
CA SER A 309 -11.30 13.52 9.81
C SER A 309 -11.54 13.33 11.31
N GLU A 310 -12.74 12.89 11.69
CA GLU A 310 -13.13 12.66 13.08
C GLU A 310 -12.48 11.39 13.67
N MET A 311 -11.76 11.51 14.78
CA MET A 311 -11.05 10.36 15.37
C MET A 311 -11.92 9.43 16.22
N PHE A 312 -12.97 9.95 16.87
CA PHE A 312 -13.81 9.12 17.74
C PHE A 312 -14.58 8.09 16.93
N GLY A 313 -15.26 8.52 15.85
CA GLY A 313 -15.92 7.62 14.91
C GLY A 313 -14.96 6.59 14.31
N PHE A 314 -13.79 7.02 13.83
CA PHE A 314 -12.78 6.11 13.29
C PHE A 314 -12.40 4.99 14.27
N ILE A 315 -12.08 5.33 15.52
CA ILE A 315 -11.70 4.33 16.53
C ILE A 315 -12.86 3.40 16.87
N LYS A 316 -14.07 3.94 16.98
CA LYS A 316 -15.27 3.12 17.19
C LYS A 316 -15.43 2.08 16.08
N ASP A 317 -15.31 2.48 14.83
CA ASP A 317 -15.50 1.60 13.67
C ASP A 317 -14.43 0.49 13.62
N VAL A 318 -13.18 0.82 13.95
CA VAL A 318 -12.08 -0.15 14.08
C VAL A 318 -12.38 -1.16 15.20
N PHE A 319 -12.79 -0.71 16.38
CA PHE A 319 -13.12 -1.63 17.48
C PHE A 319 -14.31 -2.53 17.14
N GLN A 320 -15.36 -1.97 16.52
CA GLN A 320 -16.54 -2.73 16.11
C GLN A 320 -16.21 -3.82 15.08
N SER A 321 -15.31 -3.52 14.15
CA SER A 321 -14.97 -4.43 13.06
C SER A 321 -13.90 -5.46 13.44
N CYS A 322 -12.96 -5.08 14.31
CA CYS A 322 -11.69 -5.80 14.44
C CYS A 322 -11.41 -6.34 15.85
N ALA A 323 -11.94 -5.71 16.90
CA ALA A 323 -11.48 -6.00 18.27
C ALA A 323 -11.72 -7.45 18.72
N VAL A 324 -12.74 -8.11 18.16
CA VAL A 324 -13.06 -9.52 18.47
C VAL A 324 -11.96 -10.49 18.01
N GLN A 325 -11.16 -10.09 17.01
CA GLN A 325 -10.09 -10.92 16.46
C GLN A 325 -8.73 -10.66 17.11
N TRP A 326 -8.63 -9.64 17.98
CA TRP A 326 -7.37 -9.26 18.58
C TRP A 326 -7.01 -10.18 19.76
N GLY A 327 -5.77 -10.68 19.75
CA GLY A 327 -5.16 -11.31 20.92
C GLY A 327 -4.83 -10.28 22.01
N LEU A 328 -4.48 -10.77 23.20
CA LEU A 328 -4.16 -9.96 24.38
C LEU A 328 -3.14 -8.84 24.07
N GLU A 329 -2.02 -9.17 23.44
CA GLU A 329 -0.96 -8.20 23.15
C GLU A 329 -1.40 -7.12 22.16
N THR A 330 -2.13 -7.50 21.11
CA THR A 330 -2.67 -6.55 20.13
C THR A 330 -3.67 -5.63 20.79
N LEU A 331 -4.61 -6.17 21.58
CA LEU A 331 -5.61 -5.37 22.27
C LEU A 331 -4.96 -4.33 23.21
N ILE A 332 -3.92 -4.72 23.97
CA ILE A 332 -3.16 -3.78 24.81
C ILE A 332 -2.51 -2.67 23.96
N LYS A 333 -1.87 -3.03 22.83
CA LYS A 333 -1.23 -2.06 21.93
C LYS A 333 -2.24 -1.08 21.32
N GLU A 334 -3.40 -1.58 20.88
CA GLU A 334 -4.44 -0.75 20.28
C GLU A 334 -5.11 0.16 21.31
N LEU A 335 -5.38 -0.33 22.53
CA LEU A 335 -5.86 0.51 23.63
C LEU A 335 -4.83 1.58 24.01
N ASP A 336 -3.54 1.26 24.03
CA ASP A 336 -2.50 2.25 24.30
C ASP A 336 -2.41 3.29 23.17
N CYS A 337 -2.64 2.88 21.92
CA CYS A 337 -2.77 3.79 20.79
C CYS A 337 -3.95 4.75 20.98
N VAL A 338 -5.13 4.25 21.31
CA VAL A 338 -6.32 5.07 21.64
C VAL A 338 -6.01 6.05 22.77
N ARG A 339 -5.41 5.56 23.86
CA ARG A 339 -5.01 6.40 25.00
C ARG A 339 -4.10 7.55 24.57
N LYS A 340 -3.14 7.30 23.67
CA LYS A 340 -2.24 8.33 23.12
C LYS A 340 -2.96 9.32 22.22
N ILE A 341 -3.86 8.85 21.34
CA ILE A 341 -4.65 9.69 20.43
C ILE A 341 -5.51 10.68 21.23
N PHE A 342 -6.18 10.24 22.29
CA PHE A 342 -7.12 11.07 23.05
C PHE A 342 -6.52 11.81 24.26
N ARG A 343 -5.21 11.72 24.49
CA ARG A 343 -4.54 12.34 25.65
C ARG A 343 -4.81 13.85 25.81
N GLY A 344 -4.99 14.56 24.69
CA GLY A 344 -5.26 16.01 24.68
C GLY A 344 -6.72 16.38 24.40
N SER A 345 -7.67 15.45 24.51
CA SER A 345 -9.08 15.74 24.19
C SER A 345 -9.69 16.74 25.17
N ALA A 346 -10.38 17.74 24.62
CA ALA A 346 -11.16 18.73 25.39
C ALA A 346 -12.64 18.32 25.50
N ASP A 347 -13.04 17.24 24.84
CA ASP A 347 -14.43 16.80 24.76
C ASP A 347 -14.72 15.63 25.70
N PHE A 348 -15.93 15.59 26.25
CA PHE A 348 -16.31 14.58 27.24
C PHE A 348 -16.13 13.14 26.71
N LYS A 349 -16.45 12.89 25.43
CA LYS A 349 -16.36 11.55 24.84
C LYS A 349 -14.89 11.10 24.78
N GLY A 350 -14.01 11.94 24.24
CA GLY A 350 -12.58 11.67 24.12
C GLY A 350 -11.86 11.58 25.46
N GLN A 351 -12.18 12.45 26.43
CA GLN A 351 -11.61 12.36 27.79
C GLN A 351 -11.98 11.05 28.48
N LYS A 352 -13.26 10.66 28.41
CA LYS A 352 -13.73 9.42 29.02
C LYS A 352 -13.13 8.19 28.34
N LEU A 353 -12.99 8.22 27.01
CA LEU A 353 -12.32 7.16 26.25
C LEU A 353 -10.83 7.04 26.61
N HIS A 354 -10.12 8.17 26.79
CA HIS A 354 -8.73 8.18 27.23
C HIS A 354 -8.55 7.49 28.59
N VAL A 355 -9.35 7.88 29.59
CA VAL A 355 -9.30 7.31 30.94
C VAL A 355 -9.66 5.83 30.90
N MET A 356 -10.76 5.48 30.23
CA MET A 356 -11.23 4.09 30.10
C MET A 356 -10.17 3.19 29.44
N ALA A 357 -9.53 3.65 28.36
CA ALA A 357 -8.47 2.88 27.70
C ALA A 357 -7.31 2.59 28.66
N GLY A 358 -6.92 3.57 29.51
CA GLY A 358 -5.91 3.37 30.54
C GLY A 358 -6.30 2.32 31.59
N GLU A 359 -7.53 2.40 32.11
CA GLU A 359 -8.04 1.42 33.10
C GLU A 359 -8.11 0.00 32.53
N LEU A 360 -8.59 -0.15 31.28
CA LEU A 360 -8.71 -1.44 30.61
C LEU A 360 -7.33 -2.07 30.37
N ILE A 361 -6.32 -1.28 30.01
CA ILE A 361 -4.93 -1.77 29.90
C ILE A 361 -4.44 -2.32 31.24
N THR A 362 -4.64 -1.58 32.35
CA THR A 362 -4.22 -2.03 33.68
C THR A 362 -4.92 -3.33 34.07
N LYS A 363 -6.24 -3.44 33.85
CA LYS A 363 -7.03 -4.65 34.13
C LYS A 363 -6.62 -5.86 33.29
N LEU A 364 -6.24 -5.66 32.03
CA LEU A 364 -5.67 -6.72 31.19
C LEU A 364 -4.32 -7.19 31.70
N GLN A 365 -3.45 -6.26 32.08
CA GLN A 365 -2.12 -6.56 32.59
C GLN A 365 -2.17 -7.26 33.95
N SER A 366 -3.09 -6.87 34.83
CA SER A 366 -3.31 -7.52 36.13
C SER A 366 -4.14 -8.81 36.03
N LYS A 367 -4.60 -9.18 34.82
CA LYS A 367 -5.47 -10.35 34.56
C LYS A 367 -6.81 -10.31 35.31
N GLU A 368 -7.28 -9.12 35.68
CA GLU A 368 -8.60 -8.91 36.29
C GLU A 368 -9.75 -9.06 35.28
N MET A 369 -9.45 -8.87 33.99
CA MET A 369 -10.44 -8.92 32.91
C MET A 369 -9.89 -9.69 31.72
N SER A 370 -10.73 -10.49 31.05
CA SER A 370 -10.33 -11.17 29.82
C SER A 370 -10.34 -10.21 28.62
N PRO A 371 -9.59 -10.50 27.53
CA PRO A 371 -9.67 -9.70 26.30
C PRO A 371 -11.11 -9.54 25.77
N SER A 372 -11.94 -10.58 25.87
CA SER A 372 -13.33 -10.55 25.43
C SER A 372 -14.16 -9.57 26.27
N ASP A 373 -14.01 -9.60 27.60
CA ASP A 373 -14.76 -8.71 28.50
C ASP A 373 -14.38 -7.24 28.28
N VAL A 374 -13.10 -6.97 27.99
CA VAL A 374 -12.64 -5.63 27.60
C VAL A 374 -13.30 -5.17 26.31
N CYS A 375 -13.32 -6.02 25.29
CA CYS A 375 -13.97 -5.71 24.01
C CYS A 375 -15.46 -5.42 24.21
N VAL A 376 -16.17 -6.23 25.00
CA VAL A 376 -17.58 -5.97 25.35
C VAL A 376 -17.73 -4.63 26.06
N THR A 377 -16.90 -4.35 27.07
CA THR A 377 -16.96 -3.12 27.87
C THR A 377 -16.78 -1.87 27.00
N ILE A 378 -15.76 -1.84 26.13
CA ILE A 378 -15.49 -0.67 25.29
C ILE A 378 -16.54 -0.50 24.18
N LEU A 379 -17.08 -1.60 23.63
CA LEU A 379 -18.16 -1.54 22.64
C LEU A 379 -19.47 -1.04 23.26
N GLN A 380 -19.80 -1.48 24.48
CA GLN A 380 -20.93 -0.96 25.24
C GLN A 380 -20.79 0.54 25.51
N PHE A 381 -19.59 1.00 25.83
CA PHE A 381 -19.30 2.42 25.98
C PHE A 381 -19.60 3.22 24.71
N PHE A 382 -19.12 2.77 23.54
CA PHE A 382 -19.42 3.43 22.27
C PHE A 382 -20.93 3.52 22.00
N ASN A 383 -21.67 2.43 22.20
CA ASN A 383 -23.12 2.40 21.97
C ASN A 383 -23.91 3.30 22.95
N THR A 384 -23.49 3.36 24.21
CA THR A 384 -24.16 4.16 25.25
C THR A 384 -23.99 5.66 24.99
N ILE A 385 -22.80 6.08 24.58
CA ILE A 385 -22.50 7.49 24.30
C ILE A 385 -23.30 8.03 23.10
N ASP A 386 -23.60 7.19 22.11
CA ASP A 386 -24.40 7.60 20.96
C ASP A 386 -25.90 7.67 21.27
N THR A 387 -26.38 6.85 22.20
CA THR A 387 -27.80 6.82 22.60
C THR A 387 -28.19 7.99 23.51
N HIS A 388 -27.27 8.45 24.38
CA HIS A 388 -27.57 9.44 25.43
C HIS A 388 -27.01 10.85 25.19
N GLY A 389 -26.52 11.14 23.98
CA GLY A 389 -26.15 12.48 23.49
C GLY A 389 -25.89 13.55 24.55
N SER A 390 -24.70 13.55 25.18
CA SER A 390 -24.20 14.60 26.09
C SER A 390 -25.12 15.06 27.25
N SER A 391 -26.26 14.42 27.51
CA SER A 391 -27.12 14.76 28.63
C SER A 391 -26.64 14.03 29.89
N GLU A 392 -26.48 14.80 30.96
CA GLU A 392 -25.93 14.46 32.27
C GLU A 392 -26.18 13.01 32.72
N PHE A 393 -25.10 12.25 32.90
CA PHE A 393 -25.13 11.07 33.75
C PHE A 393 -24.77 11.49 35.19
N PRO A 394 -25.54 11.09 36.21
CA PRO A 394 -25.17 11.37 37.58
C PRO A 394 -23.92 10.56 37.93
N ILE A 395 -22.91 11.27 38.43
CA ILE A 395 -21.69 10.71 38.99
C ILE A 395 -22.08 9.85 40.20
N SER A 396 -22.13 8.52 40.03
CA SER A 396 -22.07 7.60 41.15
C SER A 396 -20.63 7.51 41.64
N THR A 397 -20.36 8.39 42.62
CA THR A 397 -19.22 8.46 43.54
C THR A 397 -18.46 7.13 43.75
N ILE A 398 -17.24 7.04 43.20
CA ILE A 398 -16.20 6.14 43.72
C ILE A 398 -15.53 6.87 44.89
N LYS A 399 -15.71 6.34 46.10
CA LYS A 399 -15.18 6.90 47.35
C LYS A 399 -13.67 6.67 47.45
N VAL A 400 -12.95 7.74 47.76
CA VAL A 400 -11.59 7.71 48.37
C VAL A 400 -11.75 7.64 49.90
N PRO A 401 -10.97 6.85 50.66
CA PRO A 401 -11.11 6.76 52.12
C PRO A 401 -10.33 7.87 52.84
N GLY A 402 -11.00 8.59 53.76
CA GLY A 402 -10.38 9.52 54.71
C GLY A 402 -11.40 10.26 55.59
N SER A 403 -11.51 9.82 56.84
CA SER A 403 -12.30 10.21 58.04
C SER A 403 -12.51 11.73 58.38
N PRO A 404 -13.16 12.11 59.50
CA PRO A 404 -14.57 11.89 59.91
C PRO A 404 -15.30 13.18 60.41
N SER A 405 -16.61 13.03 60.74
CA SER A 405 -17.41 13.81 61.72
C SER A 405 -18.42 14.86 61.19
N LYS A 406 -19.74 14.59 61.30
CA LYS A 406 -20.64 14.99 62.42
C LYS A 406 -22.11 14.76 62.05
N SER A 407 -22.85 14.26 63.02
CA SER A 407 -24.28 13.95 63.06
C SER A 407 -25.19 15.16 62.95
N HIS A 408 -26.38 15.02 62.33
CA HIS A 408 -27.69 15.44 62.87
C HIS A 408 -28.84 14.78 62.06
N HIS A 409 -29.69 14.03 62.77
CA HIS A 409 -31.03 13.55 62.40
C HIS A 409 -32.08 14.51 63.02
N PRO A 410 -33.41 14.31 62.86
CA PRO A 410 -34.18 13.61 61.81
C PRO A 410 -35.39 14.46 61.33
N ASN A 411 -36.20 13.92 60.40
CA ASN A 411 -37.65 13.96 60.56
C ASN A 411 -38.34 12.82 59.81
N GLN A 412 -39.08 12.02 60.58
CA GLN A 412 -39.99 10.98 60.14
C GLN A 412 -41.32 11.60 59.73
N THR A 413 -42.01 11.01 58.75
CA THR A 413 -43.46 10.78 58.89
C THR A 413 -43.85 9.49 58.15
N SER A 414 -44.38 8.55 58.91
CA SER A 414 -45.04 7.31 58.48
C SER A 414 -46.55 7.59 58.41
N LEU A 415 -47.24 7.11 57.38
CA LEU A 415 -48.65 6.71 57.49
C LEU A 415 -48.95 5.54 56.52
N TYR A 416 -49.79 4.65 57.02
CA TYR A 416 -50.08 3.28 56.62
C TYR A 416 -51.27 3.22 55.62
N ASN A 417 -51.30 2.27 54.66
CA ASN A 417 -52.27 1.14 54.67
C ASN A 417 -52.27 0.27 53.39
N THR A 418 -52.09 -1.03 53.64
CA THR A 418 -52.70 -2.27 53.11
C THR A 418 -53.61 -2.27 51.87
N GLY A 419 -53.32 -3.22 50.94
CA GLY A 419 -54.24 -3.74 49.93
C GLY A 419 -53.60 -4.79 49.01
N SER A 420 -53.92 -6.06 49.23
CA SER A 420 -53.41 -7.27 48.55
C SER A 420 -53.68 -7.35 47.03
N SER A 421 -52.76 -7.97 46.28
CA SER A 421 -52.92 -9.31 45.67
C SER A 421 -52.23 -9.46 44.31
N SER A 422 -51.58 -10.62 44.16
CA SER A 422 -51.24 -11.36 42.93
C SER A 422 -50.09 -10.86 42.04
N GLY A 423 -49.17 -11.80 41.71
CA GLY A 423 -48.24 -11.63 40.59
C GLY A 423 -46.83 -12.16 40.83
N MET A 424 -46.71 -13.45 41.14
CA MET A 424 -45.46 -14.21 41.24
C MET A 424 -44.67 -14.18 39.92
N MET A 425 -43.35 -14.00 39.95
CA MET A 425 -42.36 -15.02 39.58
C MET A 425 -40.93 -14.50 39.71
N ASN A 426 -40.24 -15.08 40.69
CA ASN A 426 -38.83 -14.88 41.00
C ASN A 426 -38.05 -16.03 40.36
N THR A 427 -37.01 -15.75 39.58
CA THR A 427 -36.10 -16.75 39.03
C THR A 427 -34.88 -16.83 39.95
N ASN A 428 -34.75 -17.93 40.69
CA ASN A 428 -33.51 -18.31 41.35
C ASN A 428 -33.28 -19.82 41.26
N LYS A 429 -32.23 -20.18 40.50
CA LYS A 429 -31.10 -21.03 40.89
C LYS A 429 -31.37 -22.10 41.96
N MET A 430 -31.42 -23.37 41.56
CA MET A 430 -30.99 -24.55 42.35
C MET A 430 -30.32 -25.53 41.38
N ILE A 431 -29.02 -25.80 41.54
CA ILE A 431 -28.45 -26.91 42.33
C ILE A 431 -28.93 -28.25 41.76
N ILE A 432 -28.01 -28.89 41.03
CA ILE A 432 -28.12 -30.26 40.57
C ILE A 432 -27.86 -31.14 41.78
N GLU A 433 -28.90 -31.80 42.29
CA GLU A 433 -28.78 -32.99 43.12
C GLU A 433 -29.32 -34.19 42.35
N ASP A 434 -28.48 -35.21 42.32
CA ASP A 434 -28.60 -36.50 41.67
C ASP A 434 -29.49 -37.41 42.53
N GLU A 435 -30.61 -37.91 41.98
CA GLU A 435 -31.30 -39.05 42.57
C GLU A 435 -32.07 -39.85 41.51
N TRP A 436 -31.35 -40.82 40.92
CA TRP A 436 -31.94 -41.97 40.24
C TRP A 436 -32.66 -42.85 41.27
N SER A 437 -33.99 -43.04 41.14
CA SER A 437 -34.65 -44.35 41.28
C SER A 437 -36.18 -44.24 41.25
N VAL A 438 -36.83 -44.54 40.11
CA VAL A 438 -38.19 -45.12 40.09
C VAL A 438 -38.31 -46.08 38.90
N LYS A 439 -38.71 -47.33 39.17
CA LYS A 439 -38.96 -48.37 38.16
C LYS A 439 -40.21 -48.02 37.35
N SER A 440 -40.05 -47.74 36.05
CA SER A 440 -41.18 -47.55 35.12
C SER A 440 -41.63 -48.88 34.50
N THR A 441 -42.93 -49.17 34.56
CA THR A 441 -43.59 -50.23 33.81
C THR A 441 -43.47 -50.00 32.30
N LYS A 442 -43.23 -51.08 31.54
CA LYS A 442 -42.85 -51.05 30.12
C LYS A 442 -43.79 -50.26 29.19
N LYS A 443 -45.04 -49.98 29.59
CA LYS A 443 -46.03 -49.27 28.74
C LYS A 443 -45.84 -47.75 28.72
N ASP A 444 -45.46 -47.14 29.84
CA ASP A 444 -45.21 -45.68 29.93
C ASP A 444 -43.87 -45.26 29.31
N ALA A 445 -42.91 -46.20 29.24
CA ALA A 445 -41.62 -45.96 28.63
C ALA A 445 -41.72 -45.79 27.10
N PHE A 446 -42.61 -46.54 26.43
CA PHE A 446 -42.82 -46.40 24.98
C PHE A 446 -43.58 -45.11 24.64
N ASP A 447 -44.63 -44.75 25.38
CA ASP A 447 -45.35 -43.48 25.17
C ASP A 447 -44.46 -42.25 25.44
N SER A 448 -43.54 -42.33 26.42
CA SER A 448 -42.56 -41.28 26.72
C SER A 448 -41.52 -41.11 25.60
N VAL A 449 -40.99 -42.21 25.06
CA VAL A 449 -40.05 -42.17 23.93
C VAL A 449 -40.75 -41.71 22.65
N GLU A 450 -41.97 -42.17 22.38
CA GLU A 450 -42.76 -41.75 21.22
C GLU A 450 -43.16 -40.26 21.28
N SER A 451 -43.43 -39.74 22.49
CA SER A 451 -43.61 -38.30 22.71
C SER A 451 -42.32 -37.50 22.44
N LEU A 452 -41.18 -37.97 22.95
CA LEU A 452 -39.88 -37.33 22.73
C LEU A 452 -39.48 -37.33 21.25
N VAL A 453 -39.71 -38.43 20.53
CA VAL A 453 -39.47 -38.53 19.08
C VAL A 453 -40.32 -37.50 18.33
N ARG A 454 -41.62 -37.39 18.63
CA ARG A 454 -42.50 -36.40 17.99
C ARG A 454 -42.04 -34.96 18.24
N ILE A 455 -41.57 -34.65 19.45
CA ILE A 455 -41.02 -33.32 19.78
C ILE A 455 -39.75 -33.06 18.99
N LYS A 456 -38.83 -34.02 18.93
CA LYS A 456 -37.56 -33.89 18.20
C LYS A 456 -37.78 -33.79 16.68
N GLU A 457 -38.76 -34.49 16.13
CA GLU A 457 -39.16 -34.33 14.75
C GLU A 457 -39.76 -32.96 14.45
N ALA A 458 -40.58 -32.42 15.36
CA ALA A 458 -41.12 -31.06 15.23
C ALA A 458 -40.02 -30.00 15.32
N GLU A 459 -39.06 -30.17 16.23
CA GLU A 459 -37.88 -29.33 16.37
C GLU A 459 -37.01 -29.38 15.10
N ALA A 460 -36.76 -30.57 14.54
CA ALA A 460 -36.02 -30.74 13.29
C ALA A 460 -36.71 -30.04 12.10
N ARG A 461 -38.04 -30.16 11.97
CA ARG A 461 -38.81 -29.45 10.94
C ARG A 461 -38.74 -27.94 11.09
N MET A 462 -38.77 -27.42 12.32
CA MET A 462 -38.62 -25.99 12.57
C MET A 462 -37.24 -25.48 12.14
N PHE A 463 -36.17 -26.20 12.47
CA PHE A 463 -34.82 -25.84 12.04
C PHE A 463 -34.64 -25.93 10.53
N GLN A 464 -35.22 -26.93 9.89
CA GLN A 464 -35.22 -27.05 8.42
C GLN A 464 -35.91 -25.86 7.76
N ASN A 465 -37.11 -25.48 8.25
CA ASN A 465 -37.83 -24.32 7.73
C ASN A 465 -37.04 -23.01 7.89
N LYS A 466 -36.37 -22.80 9.03
CA LYS A 466 -35.49 -21.64 9.25
C LYS A 466 -34.31 -21.65 8.29
N ALA A 467 -33.71 -22.82 8.03
CA ALA A 467 -32.63 -22.95 7.07
C ALA A 467 -33.08 -22.65 5.63
N ASP A 468 -34.29 -23.06 5.25
CA ASP A 468 -34.85 -22.84 3.93
C ASP A 468 -35.32 -21.38 3.73
N GLU A 469 -35.80 -20.72 4.79
CA GLU A 469 -36.05 -19.29 4.81
C GLU A 469 -34.77 -18.47 4.67
N ALA A 470 -33.74 -18.78 5.46
CA ALA A 470 -32.42 -18.14 5.33
C ALA A 470 -31.81 -18.33 3.92
N ARG A 471 -32.02 -19.50 3.29
CA ARG A 471 -31.58 -19.75 1.91
C ARG A 471 -32.32 -18.86 0.91
N ARG A 472 -33.65 -18.74 1.02
CA ARG A 472 -34.46 -17.87 0.17
C ARG A 472 -34.08 -16.40 0.31
N GLU A 473 -33.83 -15.92 1.53
CA GLU A 473 -33.36 -14.56 1.77
C GLU A 473 -31.99 -14.31 1.15
N ALA A 474 -31.04 -15.22 1.34
CA ALA A 474 -29.71 -15.13 0.73
C ALA A 474 -29.77 -15.09 -0.80
N GLU A 475 -30.66 -15.86 -1.42
CA GLU A 475 -30.93 -15.80 -2.87
C GLU A 475 -31.58 -14.48 -3.29
N GLY A 476 -32.45 -13.91 -2.45
CA GLY A 476 -33.01 -12.56 -2.63
C GLY A 476 -31.92 -11.49 -2.67
N TYR A 477 -31.01 -11.50 -1.70
CA TYR A 477 -29.87 -10.58 -1.66
C TYR A 477 -28.94 -10.76 -2.86
N LYS A 478 -28.64 -12.01 -3.27
CA LYS A 478 -27.84 -12.28 -4.47
C LYS A 478 -28.46 -11.69 -5.74
N ARG A 479 -29.79 -11.77 -5.90
CA ARG A 479 -30.51 -11.16 -7.02
C ARG A 479 -30.45 -9.64 -7.00
N MET A 480 -30.69 -9.03 -5.84
CA MET A 480 -30.62 -7.57 -5.67
C MET A 480 -29.23 -7.02 -6.02
N ILE A 481 -28.18 -7.71 -5.57
CA ILE A 481 -26.80 -7.26 -5.81
C ILE A 481 -26.45 -7.38 -7.30
N ARG A 482 -26.89 -8.45 -7.99
CA ARG A 482 -26.67 -8.60 -9.43
C ARG A 482 -27.30 -7.44 -10.21
N LEU A 483 -28.57 -7.12 -9.94
CA LEU A 483 -29.26 -5.99 -10.56
C LEU A 483 -28.56 -4.66 -10.28
N LYS A 484 -28.01 -4.48 -9.08
CA LYS A 484 -27.30 -3.24 -8.72
C LYS A 484 -25.97 -3.09 -9.46
N ILE A 485 -25.26 -4.20 -9.68
CA ILE A 485 -24.02 -4.23 -10.47
C ILE A 485 -24.32 -3.92 -11.93
N GLU A 486 -25.34 -4.55 -12.53
CA GLU A 486 -25.73 -4.29 -13.92
C GLU A 486 -26.08 -2.81 -14.13
N LYS A 487 -26.85 -2.21 -13.21
CA LYS A 487 -27.16 -0.78 -13.28
C LYS A 487 -25.92 0.11 -13.18
N LEU A 488 -25.00 -0.21 -12.28
CA LEU A 488 -23.75 0.54 -12.14
C LEU A 488 -22.85 0.40 -13.38
N ASP A 489 -22.86 -0.75 -14.04
CA ASP A 489 -22.13 -0.99 -15.28
C ASP A 489 -22.67 -0.19 -16.46
N GLU A 490 -23.99 -0.11 -16.59
CA GLU A 490 -24.64 0.73 -17.59
C GLU A 490 -24.28 2.21 -17.38
N GLU A 491 -24.41 2.71 -16.15
CA GLU A 491 -24.05 4.10 -15.79
C GLU A 491 -22.56 4.40 -16.03
N TYR A 492 -21.67 3.46 -15.72
CA TYR A 492 -20.23 3.59 -15.93
C TYR A 492 -19.87 3.61 -17.42
N THR A 493 -20.46 2.70 -18.19
CA THR A 493 -20.24 2.60 -19.64
C THR A 493 -20.73 3.87 -20.35
N GLU A 494 -21.92 4.37 -20.00
CA GLU A 494 -22.46 5.61 -20.55
C GLU A 494 -21.55 6.82 -20.28
N ARG A 495 -21.00 6.90 -19.05
CA ARG A 495 -20.10 8.00 -18.65
C ARG A 495 -18.78 7.98 -19.43
N ILE A 496 -18.19 6.79 -19.61
CA ILE A 496 -16.95 6.61 -20.38
C ILE A 496 -17.18 6.97 -21.85
N SER A 497 -18.28 6.52 -22.44
CA SER A 497 -18.60 6.82 -23.84
C SER A 497 -18.77 8.33 -24.09
N LYS A 498 -19.35 9.07 -23.14
CA LYS A 498 -19.49 10.53 -23.23
C LYS A 498 -18.16 11.28 -23.08
N PHE A 499 -17.30 10.88 -22.14
CA PHE A 499 -16.01 11.55 -21.93
C PHE A 499 -15.03 11.34 -23.09
N ASN A 500 -14.95 10.12 -23.63
CA ASN A 500 -13.97 9.79 -24.66
C ASN A 500 -14.22 10.49 -26.00
N LEU A 501 -15.48 10.70 -26.41
CA LEU A 501 -15.81 11.34 -27.69
C LEU A 501 -15.59 12.86 -27.65
N HIS A 502 -16.08 13.52 -26.60
CA HIS A 502 -15.98 14.97 -26.50
C HIS A 502 -14.54 15.46 -26.36
N GLU A 503 -13.74 14.80 -25.51
CA GLU A 503 -12.34 15.20 -25.31
C GLU A 503 -11.49 14.94 -26.56
N THR A 504 -11.71 13.84 -27.26
CA THR A 504 -10.96 13.54 -28.50
C THR A 504 -11.35 14.45 -29.67
N GLU A 505 -12.62 14.86 -29.77
CA GLU A 505 -13.06 15.83 -30.79
C GLU A 505 -12.47 17.23 -30.55
N GLU A 506 -12.47 17.71 -29.31
CA GLU A 506 -11.87 19.00 -28.96
C GLU A 506 -10.35 19.01 -29.17
N GLN A 507 -9.65 17.94 -28.77
CA GLN A 507 -8.21 17.81 -29.03
C GLN A 507 -7.90 17.75 -30.54
N ARG A 508 -8.74 17.08 -31.34
CA ARG A 508 -8.58 17.03 -32.80
C ARG A 508 -8.76 18.41 -33.42
N LYS A 509 -9.78 19.16 -32.99
CA LYS A 509 -10.06 20.52 -33.47
C LYS A 509 -8.91 21.47 -33.15
N LYS A 510 -8.42 21.44 -31.91
CA LYS A 510 -7.28 22.26 -31.49
C LYS A 510 -6.01 21.98 -32.31
N LYS A 511 -5.68 20.70 -32.53
CA LYS A 511 -4.53 20.33 -33.36
C LYS A 511 -4.68 20.77 -34.83
N ALA A 512 -5.89 20.76 -35.37
CA ALA A 512 -6.16 21.25 -36.73
C ALA A 512 -5.96 22.77 -36.85
N GLU A 513 -6.36 23.53 -35.83
CA GLU A 513 -6.14 24.98 -35.77
C GLU A 513 -4.64 25.32 -35.64
N GLU A 514 -3.90 24.62 -34.77
CA GLU A 514 -2.44 24.78 -34.63
C GLU A 514 -1.68 24.47 -35.93
N LEU A 515 -2.09 23.43 -36.66
CA LEU A 515 -1.50 23.08 -37.95
C LEU A 515 -1.72 24.19 -38.98
N LYS A 516 -2.93 24.73 -39.06
CA LYS A 516 -3.26 25.81 -40.00
C LYS A 516 -2.42 27.06 -39.75
N VAL A 517 -2.24 27.45 -38.49
CA VAL A 517 -1.38 28.59 -38.12
C VAL A 517 0.07 28.34 -38.54
N SER A 518 0.58 27.13 -38.31
CA SER A 518 1.95 26.76 -38.71
C SER A 518 2.15 26.76 -40.23
N GLU A 519 1.15 26.32 -41.00
CA GLU A 519 1.17 26.37 -42.47
C GLU A 519 1.17 27.80 -43.00
N ASP A 520 0.36 28.69 -42.40
CA ASP A 520 0.31 30.11 -42.74
C ASP A 520 1.66 30.78 -42.44
N ASP A 521 2.25 30.52 -41.25
CA ASP A 521 3.57 31.04 -40.87
C ASP A 521 4.68 30.55 -41.81
N HIS A 522 4.65 29.28 -42.21
CA HIS A 522 5.62 28.72 -43.15
C HIS A 522 5.48 29.35 -44.56
N CYS A 523 4.25 29.61 -44.99
CA CYS A 523 3.97 30.31 -46.25
C CYS A 523 4.52 31.74 -46.24
N GLU A 524 4.30 32.49 -45.16
CA GLU A 524 4.80 33.85 -45.00
C GLU A 524 6.33 33.90 -44.91
N TYR A 525 6.94 32.96 -44.18
CA TYR A 525 8.39 32.80 -44.14
C TYR A 525 8.97 32.56 -45.54
N TYR A 526 8.35 31.68 -46.33
CA TYR A 526 8.80 31.38 -47.68
C TYR A 526 8.68 32.60 -48.62
N LYS A 527 7.58 33.35 -48.54
CA LYS A 527 7.42 34.62 -49.29
C LYS A 527 8.50 35.62 -48.90
N MET A 528 8.77 35.78 -47.60
CA MET A 528 9.82 36.68 -47.11
C MET A 528 11.19 36.26 -47.65
N LYS A 529 11.51 34.97 -47.59
CA LYS A 529 12.77 34.41 -48.10
C LYS A 529 12.98 34.72 -49.57
N ILE A 530 11.95 34.57 -50.41
CA ILE A 530 12.04 34.89 -51.85
C ILE A 530 12.35 36.37 -52.06
N ARG A 531 11.67 37.28 -51.33
CA ARG A 531 11.92 38.73 -51.43
C ARG A 531 13.35 39.08 -51.04
N MET A 532 13.83 38.54 -49.92
CA MET A 532 15.21 38.77 -49.47
C MET A 532 16.24 38.24 -50.47
N GLN A 533 16.01 37.07 -51.06
CA GLN A 533 16.89 36.51 -52.08
C GLN A 533 16.95 37.41 -53.33
N ALA A 534 15.81 37.97 -53.76
CA ALA A 534 15.76 38.90 -54.88
C ALA A 534 16.51 40.21 -54.57
N GLU A 535 16.37 40.75 -53.36
CA GLU A 535 17.09 41.96 -52.92
C GLU A 535 18.61 41.74 -52.87
N ILE A 536 19.06 40.61 -52.31
CA ILE A 536 20.47 40.24 -52.26
C ILE A 536 21.03 40.08 -53.68
N ALA A 537 20.32 39.37 -54.57
CA ALA A 537 20.75 39.20 -55.95
C ALA A 537 20.88 40.55 -56.67
N GLY A 538 19.90 41.44 -56.50
CA GLY A 538 19.95 42.78 -57.08
C GLY A 538 21.08 43.65 -56.51
N LEU A 539 21.40 43.50 -55.22
CA LEU A 539 22.52 44.21 -54.60
C LEU A 539 23.87 43.70 -55.12
N LEU A 540 24.05 42.39 -55.24
CA LEU A 540 25.24 41.78 -55.83
C LEU A 540 25.46 42.23 -57.28
N GLU A 541 24.39 42.30 -58.08
CA GLU A 541 24.48 42.79 -59.46
C GLU A 541 24.93 44.25 -59.53
N ARG A 542 24.40 45.12 -58.65
CA ARG A 542 24.82 46.53 -58.58
C ARG A 542 26.26 46.68 -58.11
N MET A 543 26.70 45.87 -57.14
CA MET A 543 28.09 45.85 -56.69
C MET A 543 29.04 45.46 -57.80
N GLU A 544 28.71 44.44 -58.60
CA GLU A 544 29.54 43.99 -59.72
C GLU A 544 29.60 45.04 -60.85
N LYS A 545 28.46 45.67 -61.19
CA LYS A 545 28.44 46.80 -62.15
C LYS A 545 29.31 47.97 -61.69
N THR A 546 29.25 48.30 -60.40
CA THR A 546 30.08 49.38 -59.83
C THR A 546 31.56 49.02 -59.90
N LYS A 547 31.91 47.78 -59.56
CA LYS A 547 33.29 47.28 -59.66
C LYS A 547 33.84 47.36 -61.09
N GLN A 548 33.04 46.98 -62.09
CA GLN A 548 33.43 47.05 -63.51
C GLN A 548 33.59 48.47 -64.05
N GLN A 549 32.96 49.48 -63.42
CA GLN A 549 33.14 50.89 -63.77
C GLN A 549 34.41 51.52 -63.16
N TRP A 550 35.03 50.83 -62.20
CA TRP A 550 36.22 51.31 -61.48
C TRP A 550 37.52 50.60 -61.93
N VAL A 551 37.42 49.69 -62.91
CA VAL A 551 38.51 49.10 -63.71
C VAL A 551 38.51 49.79 -65.06
#